data_AF-A0A7S4W733-F1
#
_entry.id   AF-A0A7S4W733-F1
#
_cell.length_a   1.000
_cell.length_b   1.000
_cell.length_c   1.000
_cell.angle_alpha   90.00
_cell.angle_beta   90.00
_cell.angle_gamma   90.00
#
_symmetry.space_group_name_H-M   'P 1'
#
loop_
_entity.id
_entity.type
_entity.pdbx_description
1 polymer ?
#
loop_
_entity_poly.entity_id
_entity_poly.type
_entity_poly.pdbx_seq_one_letter_code
_entity_poly.pdbx_strand_id
1 'polypeptide(L)'
;MLVEEEVHFHLSCDDEDDEDDEGEKEEGEAEKETKETDSQPPTSSSALAQPSPPTKQPQQPQPSTTQKTIKSPPTSGAPTPTPVDSTKQTKEIRKLRRHIIKLNTDLEATEREMNAQRIELERAATRMERDRTRHKQERDTLKTEHTNELSLVKKEYEGRLEEASAKHATQMEELRKRLERAEEMRAREGGEWNSELEEAVKRERHAQERVVALEDEKGVLVGQVSSLQGQITALESRLESSTKSHETASEREREAEDRLDSALTLHARQLGQRQAREAELERYVAELGAALVVARDREQNRLNKAKSGGASNDDTHYAVDDASLKAQLLTAEDELETVRAQLSLEQQRCQTLHQEVLDMAKEQTEEASAVSARQKQYDRQINDLRATVSRLESLVESGVSSSDNVSSSSNMGGDTTSSLGGGGENENELKRQISSLSDEVMRQRSKIDNHKGEVSTLKSRLRAAISRAEVAEKALTTSGNGTDPNYDIEGGIIGGASVGGRMKRRVKGGRKKVSQVYSIRSALGLQQGRVDGETTEQLGRFIDVIDTLSLHTGAFFRYNPIARGGFIVYILLLHAWAFCLVIFHAHSYEAEPFDSHGPHALLSSYRHIEQLSKSALIPVANEAQP
;
A
#
# COMPACT_ATOMS: atom_id res chain seq x y z
N MET A 1 -0.28 -83.67 5.19
CA MET A 1 -1.53 -82.93 5.47
C MET A 1 -1.21 -81.79 6.42
N LEU A 2 -0.69 -80.69 5.87
CA LEU A 2 -0.77 -79.35 6.45
C LEU A 2 -1.15 -78.45 5.26
N VAL A 3 -2.02 -77.48 5.51
CA VAL A 3 -2.67 -76.70 4.45
C VAL A 3 -1.75 -75.56 4.03
N GLU A 4 -1.48 -75.45 2.74
CA GLU A 4 -0.84 -74.27 2.16
C GLU A 4 -1.89 -73.16 2.09
N GLU A 5 -1.70 -72.10 2.88
CA GLU A 5 -2.58 -70.93 2.92
C GLU A 5 -2.09 -69.91 1.88
N GLU A 6 -2.61 -70.05 0.66
CA GLU A 6 -2.25 -69.27 -0.52
C GLU A 6 -2.88 -67.86 -0.43
N VAL A 7 -2.17 -66.91 0.21
CA VAL A 7 -2.62 -65.52 0.34
C VAL A 7 -2.48 -64.78 -0.99
N HIS A 8 -3.54 -64.84 -1.79
CA HIS A 8 -3.63 -64.19 -3.10
C HIS A 8 -3.75 -62.66 -2.93
N PHE A 9 -2.64 -61.94 -3.10
CA PHE A 9 -2.60 -60.48 -2.99
C PHE A 9 -3.21 -59.83 -4.25
N HIS A 10 -4.48 -59.43 -4.18
CA HIS A 10 -5.14 -58.73 -5.28
C HIS A 10 -4.82 -57.23 -5.20
N LEU A 11 -3.81 -56.77 -5.95
CA LEU A 11 -3.71 -55.35 -6.26
C LEU A 11 -4.81 -55.02 -7.29
N SER A 12 -5.84 -54.31 -6.83
CA SER A 12 -6.69 -53.52 -7.72
C SER A 12 -5.91 -52.26 -8.10
N CYS A 13 -5.55 -52.14 -9.37
CA CYS A 13 -5.31 -50.83 -9.96
C CYS A 13 -6.68 -50.26 -10.30
N ASP A 14 -7.25 -49.48 -9.39
CA ASP A 14 -8.37 -48.61 -9.73
C ASP A 14 -7.77 -47.41 -10.48
N ASP A 15 -7.88 -47.44 -11.81
CA ASP A 15 -7.66 -46.28 -12.65
C ASP A 15 -8.77 -45.26 -12.34
N GLU A 16 -8.46 -44.21 -11.58
CA GLU A 16 -9.35 -43.04 -11.46
C GLU A 16 -9.26 -42.24 -12.77
N ASP A 17 -10.24 -42.46 -13.64
CA ASP A 17 -10.43 -41.72 -14.88
C ASP A 17 -10.56 -40.20 -14.62
N ASP A 18 -9.88 -39.40 -15.44
CA ASP A 18 -10.07 -37.95 -15.51
C ASP A 18 -11.50 -37.63 -16.01
N GLU A 19 -12.47 -37.39 -15.11
CA GLU A 19 -13.77 -36.83 -15.50
C GLU A 19 -13.70 -35.30 -15.64
N ASP A 20 -14.07 -34.82 -16.83
CA ASP A 20 -14.14 -33.40 -17.19
C ASP A 20 -15.17 -32.64 -16.33
N ASP A 21 -14.72 -31.62 -15.58
CA ASP A 21 -15.59 -30.65 -14.89
C ASP A 21 -16.22 -29.65 -15.89
N GLU A 22 -17.06 -30.16 -16.80
CA GLU A 22 -18.00 -29.34 -17.56
C GLU A 22 -19.15 -28.92 -16.66
N GLY A 23 -19.10 -27.66 -16.21
CA GLY A 23 -20.10 -27.12 -15.30
C GLY A 23 -21.52 -27.04 -15.88
N GLU A 24 -22.44 -27.81 -15.30
CA GLU A 24 -23.88 -27.60 -15.46
C GLU A 24 -24.52 -26.95 -14.22
N LYS A 25 -25.67 -26.30 -14.46
CA LYS A 25 -26.47 -25.63 -13.43
C LYS A 25 -27.33 -26.67 -12.72
N GLU A 26 -27.54 -26.51 -11.42
CA GLU A 26 -28.77 -26.99 -10.79
C GLU A 26 -29.62 -25.83 -10.27
N GLU A 27 -30.83 -25.74 -10.84
CA GLU A 27 -31.99 -25.19 -10.16
C GLU A 27 -32.39 -26.19 -9.06
N GLY A 28 -32.66 -25.74 -7.84
CA GLY A 28 -32.90 -26.66 -6.72
C GLY A 28 -34.36 -27.11 -6.59
N GLU A 29 -34.60 -28.12 -5.75
CA GLU A 29 -35.84 -28.21 -4.97
C GLU A 29 -35.74 -29.16 -3.75
N ALA A 30 -36.60 -28.88 -2.76
CA ALA A 30 -37.16 -29.80 -1.75
C ALA A 30 -36.26 -30.58 -0.74
N GLU A 31 -36.16 -29.99 0.46
CA GLU A 31 -36.57 -30.60 1.75
C GLU A 31 -36.15 -32.05 2.12
N LYS A 32 -35.36 -32.16 3.21
CA LYS A 32 -35.80 -33.03 4.32
C LYS A 32 -35.42 -32.55 5.72
N GLU A 33 -36.42 -32.66 6.59
CA GLU A 33 -36.58 -32.11 7.94
C GLU A 33 -35.94 -32.95 9.07
N THR A 34 -35.12 -32.32 9.93
CA THR A 34 -34.92 -32.57 11.39
C THR A 34 -34.18 -31.35 11.97
N LYS A 35 -34.72 -30.39 12.73
CA LYS A 35 -35.58 -30.37 13.94
C LYS A 35 -34.83 -30.56 15.26
N GLU A 36 -34.41 -29.44 15.87
CA GLU A 36 -34.48 -29.03 17.31
C GLU A 36 -33.70 -27.70 17.48
N THR A 37 -34.34 -26.55 17.71
CA THR A 37 -34.54 -25.85 19.02
C THR A 37 -33.25 -25.60 19.82
N ASP A 38 -32.92 -24.40 20.36
CA ASP A 38 -33.46 -23.03 20.28
C ASP A 38 -32.31 -22.07 20.73
N SER A 39 -32.30 -20.74 20.63
CA SER A 39 -33.33 -19.72 20.37
C SER A 39 -32.71 -18.43 19.79
N GLN A 40 -33.53 -17.43 19.44
CA GLN A 40 -33.10 -16.08 19.03
C GLN A 40 -34.16 -15.03 19.45
N PRO A 41 -33.80 -13.75 19.67
CA PRO A 41 -34.71 -12.68 19.26
C PRO A 41 -33.98 -11.40 18.77
N PRO A 42 -34.68 -10.48 18.08
CA PRO A 42 -35.32 -10.70 16.78
C PRO A 42 -34.78 -9.73 15.72
N THR A 43 -34.97 -10.07 14.44
CA THR A 43 -34.66 -9.18 13.32
C THR A 43 -35.70 -8.07 13.15
N SER A 44 -35.27 -6.89 12.70
CA SER A 44 -36.13 -5.92 12.02
C SER A 44 -35.67 -5.75 10.58
N SER A 45 -36.63 -5.81 9.66
CA SER A 45 -36.40 -5.83 8.23
C SER A 45 -36.14 -4.44 7.66
N SER A 46 -35.24 -4.36 6.67
CA SER A 46 -35.37 -3.39 5.59
C SER A 46 -34.71 -3.96 4.33
N ALA A 47 -35.54 -4.28 3.34
CA ALA A 47 -35.05 -4.67 2.02
C ALA A 47 -34.66 -3.41 1.25
N LEU A 48 -33.46 -3.37 0.67
CA LEU A 48 -33.11 -2.39 -0.35
C LEU A 48 -32.37 -3.07 -1.50
N ALA A 49 -32.79 -2.74 -2.72
CA ALA A 49 -32.48 -3.51 -3.92
C ALA A 49 -31.03 -3.35 -4.42
N GLN A 50 -30.53 -4.40 -5.06
CA GLN A 50 -29.36 -4.31 -5.93
C GLN A 50 -29.69 -3.44 -7.17
N PRO A 51 -28.78 -2.54 -7.61
CA PRO A 51 -28.91 -1.87 -8.89
C PRO A 51 -28.39 -2.76 -10.03
N SER A 52 -29.27 -3.06 -10.99
CA SER A 52 -28.93 -3.73 -12.24
C SER A 52 -28.18 -2.79 -13.21
N PRO A 53 -27.35 -3.32 -14.15
CA PRO A 53 -26.55 -2.50 -15.06
C PRO A 53 -27.40 -1.87 -16.18
N PRO A 54 -27.14 -0.60 -16.57
CA PRO A 54 -27.91 0.07 -17.61
C PRO A 54 -27.43 -0.26 -19.03
N THR A 55 -27.91 -1.36 -19.60
CA THR A 55 -27.81 -1.60 -21.06
C THR A 55 -28.89 -0.80 -21.81
N LYS A 56 -28.65 0.49 -22.06
CA LYS A 56 -29.35 1.25 -23.10
C LYS A 56 -28.41 2.20 -23.85
N GLN A 57 -28.19 1.92 -25.13
CA GLN A 57 -27.63 2.87 -26.08
C GLN A 57 -28.56 4.10 -26.17
N PRO A 58 -28.03 5.34 -26.08
CA PRO A 58 -28.68 6.48 -26.69
C PRO A 58 -28.49 6.38 -28.20
N GLN A 59 -29.58 6.17 -28.95
CA GLN A 59 -29.55 6.35 -30.40
C GLN A 59 -29.14 7.79 -30.70
N GLN A 60 -28.20 7.97 -31.64
CA GLN A 60 -27.84 9.29 -32.14
C GLN A 60 -29.07 9.97 -32.76
N PRO A 61 -29.45 11.19 -32.36
CA PRO A 61 -30.28 12.03 -33.20
C PRO A 61 -29.43 12.46 -34.40
N GLN A 62 -29.68 11.84 -35.56
CA GLN A 62 -29.10 12.30 -36.82
C GLN A 62 -29.53 13.75 -37.10
N PRO A 63 -28.62 14.66 -37.50
CA PRO A 63 -29.00 15.98 -37.97
C PRO A 63 -29.65 15.88 -39.36
N SER A 64 -30.96 15.62 -39.39
CA SER A 64 -31.74 15.63 -40.62
C SER A 64 -31.79 17.04 -41.22
N THR A 65 -31.04 17.24 -42.30
CA THR A 65 -30.93 18.50 -43.06
C THR A 65 -32.25 18.85 -43.76
N THR A 66 -33.23 19.32 -42.99
CA THR A 66 -34.50 19.80 -43.54
C THR A 66 -34.40 21.28 -43.88
N GLN A 67 -34.00 21.58 -45.11
CA GLN A 67 -34.05 22.94 -45.67
C GLN A 67 -35.50 23.44 -45.76
N LYS A 68 -36.03 24.00 -44.67
CA LYS A 68 -37.37 24.58 -44.66
C LYS A 68 -37.32 26.00 -45.24
N THR A 69 -37.49 26.09 -46.56
CA THR A 69 -37.57 27.34 -47.31
C THR A 69 -38.79 28.15 -46.85
N ILE A 70 -38.62 29.03 -45.87
CA ILE A 70 -39.69 29.94 -45.43
C ILE A 70 -39.85 31.04 -46.48
N LYS A 71 -40.95 30.97 -47.23
CA LYS A 71 -41.38 32.02 -48.16
C LYS A 71 -41.62 33.33 -47.41
N SER A 72 -41.17 34.43 -48.00
CA SER A 72 -41.48 35.79 -47.58
C SER A 72 -42.99 36.09 -47.69
N PRO A 73 -43.61 36.74 -46.69
CA PRO A 73 -44.93 37.35 -46.84
C PRO A 73 -44.85 38.70 -47.59
N PRO A 74 -45.94 39.16 -48.23
CA PRO A 74 -45.90 40.28 -49.16
C PRO A 74 -45.93 41.67 -48.50
N THR A 75 -45.40 42.63 -49.26
CA THR A 75 -45.33 44.06 -48.97
C THR A 75 -46.71 44.74 -48.90
N SER A 76 -46.98 45.52 -47.85
CA SER A 76 -48.00 46.58 -47.88
C SER A 76 -47.76 47.65 -46.81
N GLY A 77 -47.88 48.93 -47.18
CA GLY A 77 -48.09 50.05 -46.24
C GLY A 77 -46.82 50.73 -45.70
N ALA A 78 -46.33 51.75 -46.43
CA ALA A 78 -45.38 52.71 -45.86
C ALA A 78 -46.06 53.60 -44.80
N PRO A 79 -45.30 54.12 -43.84
CA PRO A 79 -45.04 55.56 -43.87
C PRO A 79 -43.55 55.87 -44.01
N THR A 80 -43.23 56.92 -44.77
CA THR A 80 -41.88 57.39 -45.10
C THR A 80 -41.04 57.72 -43.85
N PRO A 81 -39.94 56.99 -43.57
CA PRO A 81 -39.01 57.34 -42.52
C PRO A 81 -38.05 58.45 -43.00
N THR A 82 -37.71 59.37 -42.10
CA THR A 82 -36.72 60.42 -42.35
C THR A 82 -35.31 59.82 -42.51
N PRO A 83 -34.44 60.38 -43.37
CA PRO A 83 -33.26 59.69 -43.90
C PRO A 83 -32.07 59.53 -42.92
N VAL A 84 -32.23 59.79 -41.63
CA VAL A 84 -31.11 59.93 -40.68
C VAL A 84 -30.92 58.69 -39.79
N ASP A 85 -31.99 58.09 -39.25
CA ASP A 85 -31.88 57.00 -38.26
C ASP A 85 -31.73 55.59 -38.86
N SER A 86 -32.09 55.38 -40.14
CA SER A 86 -31.86 54.09 -40.84
C SER A 86 -30.37 53.70 -40.87
N THR A 87 -29.46 54.69 -40.83
CA THR A 87 -28.01 54.48 -40.80
C THR A 87 -27.48 53.99 -39.45
N LYS A 88 -28.25 54.11 -38.36
CA LYS A 88 -27.90 53.56 -37.03
C LYS A 88 -28.37 52.12 -36.90
N GLN A 89 -29.64 51.85 -37.19
CA GLN A 89 -30.19 50.49 -37.19
C GLN A 89 -29.40 49.54 -38.10
N THR A 90 -28.98 50.00 -39.29
CA THR A 90 -28.13 49.18 -40.18
C THR A 90 -26.71 48.93 -39.63
N LYS A 91 -26.17 49.80 -38.77
CA LYS A 91 -24.90 49.57 -38.05
C LYS A 91 -25.08 48.58 -36.89
N GLU A 92 -26.18 48.65 -36.15
CA GLU A 92 -26.54 47.69 -35.10
C GLU A 92 -26.80 46.30 -35.66
N ILE A 93 -27.58 46.18 -36.74
CA ILE A 93 -27.78 44.91 -37.46
C ILE A 93 -26.42 44.32 -37.91
N ARG A 94 -25.47 45.14 -38.36
CA ARG A 94 -24.09 44.69 -38.67
C ARG A 94 -23.26 44.35 -37.43
N LYS A 95 -23.53 44.91 -36.25
CA LYS A 95 -22.89 44.49 -34.99
C LYS A 95 -23.46 43.15 -34.52
N LEU A 96 -24.78 43.02 -34.47
CA LEU A 96 -25.47 41.79 -34.10
C LEU A 96 -25.10 40.63 -35.02
N ARG A 97 -25.08 40.83 -36.35
CA ARG A 97 -24.60 39.79 -37.29
C ARG A 97 -23.15 39.37 -37.01
N ARG A 98 -22.25 40.30 -36.68
CA ARG A 98 -20.87 39.95 -36.29
C ARG A 98 -20.80 39.22 -34.95
N HIS A 99 -21.65 39.57 -33.99
CA HIS A 99 -21.72 38.88 -32.70
C HIS A 99 -22.30 37.48 -32.82
N ILE A 100 -23.34 37.28 -33.65
CA ILE A 100 -23.90 35.96 -33.97
C ILE A 100 -22.86 35.11 -34.68
N ILE A 101 -22.15 35.65 -35.68
CA ILE A 101 -21.05 34.92 -36.34
C ILE A 101 -19.96 34.54 -35.32
N LYS A 102 -19.56 35.46 -34.43
CA LYS A 102 -18.55 35.16 -33.39
C LYS A 102 -19.03 34.08 -32.42
N LEU A 103 -20.26 34.18 -31.90
CA LEU A 103 -20.85 33.15 -31.03
C LEU A 103 -20.92 31.80 -31.75
N ASN A 104 -21.24 31.76 -33.04
CA ASN A 104 -21.26 30.51 -33.81
C ASN A 104 -19.85 29.94 -34.01
N THR A 105 -18.83 30.78 -34.27
CA THR A 105 -17.44 30.30 -34.37
C THR A 105 -16.88 29.84 -33.02
N ASP A 106 -17.26 30.51 -31.93
CA ASP A 106 -16.86 30.16 -30.56
C ASP A 106 -17.53 28.83 -30.14
N LEU A 107 -18.82 28.64 -30.47
CA LEU A 107 -19.56 27.39 -30.25
C LEU A 107 -19.01 26.24 -31.09
N GLU A 108 -18.72 26.45 -32.38
CA GLU A 108 -18.04 25.44 -33.19
C GLU A 108 -16.62 25.13 -32.69
N ALA A 109 -15.95 26.07 -32.02
CA ALA A 109 -14.63 25.83 -31.41
C ALA A 109 -14.77 24.96 -30.15
N THR A 110 -15.72 25.25 -29.25
CA THR A 110 -15.96 24.43 -28.05
C THR A 110 -16.51 23.04 -28.40
N GLU A 111 -17.36 22.90 -29.43
CA GLU A 111 -17.79 21.59 -29.93
C GLU A 111 -16.61 20.77 -30.49
N ARG A 112 -15.66 21.40 -31.21
CA ARG A 112 -14.43 20.72 -31.67
C ARG A 112 -13.55 20.31 -30.49
N GLU A 113 -13.42 21.16 -29.48
CA GLU A 113 -12.63 20.87 -28.28
C GLU A 113 -13.24 19.73 -27.46
N MET A 114 -14.54 19.75 -27.19
CA MET A 114 -15.23 18.64 -26.50
C MET A 114 -15.13 17.32 -27.28
N ASN A 115 -15.24 17.35 -28.61
CA ASN A 115 -15.04 16.15 -29.42
C ASN A 115 -13.58 15.66 -29.38
N ALA A 116 -12.59 16.56 -29.35
CA ALA A 116 -11.18 16.18 -29.18
C ALA A 116 -10.92 15.53 -27.82
N GLN A 117 -11.43 16.12 -26.73
CA GLN A 117 -11.35 15.56 -25.38
C GLN A 117 -12.04 14.19 -25.30
N ARG A 118 -13.22 14.03 -25.93
CA ARG A 118 -13.92 12.75 -25.99
C ARG A 118 -13.10 11.66 -26.70
N ILE A 119 -12.47 11.98 -27.83
CA ILE A 119 -11.60 11.06 -28.57
C ILE A 119 -10.35 10.71 -27.74
N GLU A 120 -9.81 11.67 -26.97
CA GLU A 120 -8.66 11.42 -26.09
C GLU A 120 -9.03 10.51 -24.91
N LEU A 121 -10.19 10.72 -24.28
CA LEU A 121 -10.72 9.84 -23.22
C LEU A 121 -11.02 8.42 -23.75
N GLU A 122 -11.55 8.29 -24.97
CA GLU A 122 -11.78 6.98 -25.61
C GLU A 122 -10.44 6.26 -25.93
N ARG A 123 -9.42 7.02 -26.35
CA ARG A 123 -8.04 6.50 -26.50
C ARG A 123 -7.40 6.12 -25.18
N ALA A 124 -7.69 6.83 -24.09
CA ALA A 124 -7.22 6.48 -22.75
C ALA A 124 -7.90 5.19 -22.24
N ALA A 125 -9.23 5.11 -22.34
CA ALA A 125 -10.01 3.92 -21.97
C ALA A 125 -9.57 2.67 -22.75
N THR A 126 -9.36 2.78 -24.07
CA THR A 126 -8.87 1.65 -24.89
C THR A 126 -7.41 1.26 -24.60
N ARG A 127 -6.58 2.15 -24.02
CA ARG A 127 -5.26 1.77 -23.49
C ARG A 127 -5.42 1.02 -22.17
N MET A 128 -6.17 1.57 -21.22
CA MET A 128 -6.43 0.94 -19.92
C MET A 128 -7.04 -0.46 -20.07
N GLU A 129 -7.95 -0.67 -21.02
CA GLU A 129 -8.53 -2.00 -21.27
C GLU A 129 -7.53 -2.98 -21.89
N ARG A 130 -6.62 -2.53 -22.77
CA ARG A 130 -5.49 -3.37 -23.22
C ARG A 130 -4.55 -3.73 -22.09
N ASP A 131 -4.20 -2.77 -21.24
CA ASP A 131 -3.29 -3.02 -20.11
C ASP A 131 -3.95 -3.96 -19.08
N ARG A 132 -5.27 -3.82 -18.84
CA ARG A 132 -6.06 -4.73 -17.99
C ARG A 132 -6.12 -6.15 -18.56
N THR A 133 -6.40 -6.30 -19.86
CA THR A 133 -6.43 -7.62 -20.50
C THR A 133 -5.06 -8.28 -20.55
N ARG A 134 -4.00 -7.51 -20.83
CA ARG A 134 -2.61 -7.97 -20.77
C ARG A 134 -2.21 -8.43 -19.36
N HIS A 135 -2.47 -7.61 -18.33
CA HIS A 135 -2.16 -7.97 -16.94
C HIS A 135 -2.99 -9.18 -16.49
N LYS A 136 -4.23 -9.34 -16.97
CA LYS A 136 -5.01 -10.56 -16.74
C LYS A 136 -4.31 -11.78 -17.36
N GLN A 137 -3.89 -11.68 -18.63
CA GLN A 137 -3.16 -12.76 -19.31
C GLN A 137 -1.84 -13.10 -18.61
N GLU A 138 -1.00 -12.12 -18.29
CA GLU A 138 0.29 -12.33 -17.59
C GLU A 138 0.11 -12.98 -16.21
N ARG A 139 -0.95 -12.59 -15.47
CA ARG A 139 -1.30 -13.23 -14.19
C ARG A 139 -1.80 -14.66 -14.39
N ASP A 140 -2.62 -14.90 -15.41
CA ASP A 140 -3.20 -16.21 -15.64
C ASP A 140 -2.13 -17.19 -16.22
N THR A 141 -1.14 -16.72 -16.99
CA THR A 141 0.04 -17.52 -17.38
C THR A 141 0.95 -17.85 -16.19
N LEU A 142 1.27 -16.87 -15.33
CA LEU A 142 2.05 -17.12 -14.11
C LEU A 142 1.38 -18.13 -13.17
N LYS A 143 0.04 -18.15 -13.11
CA LYS A 143 -0.70 -19.19 -12.40
C LYS A 143 -0.49 -20.57 -13.01
N THR A 144 -0.61 -20.70 -14.34
CA THR A 144 -0.40 -21.99 -15.02
C THR A 144 1.05 -22.49 -14.91
N GLU A 145 2.03 -21.59 -14.95
CA GLU A 145 3.44 -21.93 -14.73
C GLU A 145 3.63 -22.46 -13.30
N HIS A 146 3.13 -21.76 -12.29
CA HIS A 146 3.22 -22.17 -10.88
C HIS A 146 2.49 -23.49 -10.58
N THR A 147 1.33 -23.77 -11.20
CA THR A 147 0.65 -25.07 -11.05
C THR A 147 1.44 -26.20 -11.71
N ASN A 148 2.09 -25.93 -12.84
CA ASN A 148 2.95 -26.91 -13.52
C ASN A 148 4.25 -27.18 -12.75
N GLU A 149 4.86 -26.15 -12.15
CA GLU A 149 6.02 -26.32 -11.27
C GLU A 149 5.66 -27.15 -10.03
N LEU A 150 4.52 -26.88 -9.39
CA LEU A 150 4.03 -27.68 -8.26
C LEU A 150 3.75 -29.14 -8.64
N SER A 151 3.14 -29.40 -9.80
CA SER A 151 2.87 -30.78 -10.24
C SER A 151 4.15 -31.54 -10.57
N LEU A 152 5.15 -30.88 -11.17
CA LEU A 152 6.46 -31.47 -11.45
C LEU A 152 7.22 -31.78 -10.16
N VAL A 153 7.25 -30.85 -9.20
CA VAL A 153 7.86 -31.07 -7.88
C VAL A 153 7.16 -32.21 -7.13
N LYS A 154 5.82 -32.25 -7.13
CA LYS A 154 5.06 -33.35 -6.53
C LYS A 154 5.46 -34.71 -7.13
N LYS A 155 5.49 -34.81 -8.46
CA LYS A 155 5.88 -36.02 -9.19
C LYS A 155 7.33 -36.46 -8.91
N GLU A 156 8.26 -35.51 -8.76
CA GLU A 156 9.63 -35.83 -8.34
C GLU A 156 9.69 -36.38 -6.91
N TYR A 157 8.90 -35.85 -5.98
CA TYR A 157 8.84 -36.35 -4.61
C TYR A 157 8.22 -37.75 -4.53
N GLU A 158 7.14 -38.00 -5.29
CA GLU A 158 6.51 -39.32 -5.40
C GLU A 158 7.48 -40.36 -5.97
N GLY A 159 8.16 -40.04 -7.08
CA GLY A 159 9.17 -40.93 -7.67
C GLY A 159 10.35 -41.24 -6.74
N ARG A 160 10.79 -40.28 -5.91
CA ARG A 160 11.83 -40.51 -4.87
C ARG A 160 11.31 -41.40 -3.73
N LEU A 161 10.02 -41.31 -3.39
CA LEU A 161 9.38 -42.15 -2.37
C LEU A 161 9.29 -43.61 -2.86
N GLU A 162 8.89 -43.80 -4.12
CA GLU A 162 8.87 -45.12 -4.78
C GLU A 162 10.28 -45.73 -4.90
N GLU A 163 11.28 -44.94 -5.30
CA GLU A 163 12.67 -45.44 -5.39
C GLU A 163 13.20 -45.86 -4.00
N ALA A 164 12.87 -45.12 -2.95
CA ALA A 164 13.24 -45.45 -1.58
C ALA A 164 12.52 -46.70 -1.07
N SER A 165 11.21 -46.84 -1.32
CA SER A 165 10.42 -48.01 -0.90
C SER A 165 10.88 -49.27 -1.63
N ALA A 166 11.17 -49.19 -2.93
CA ALA A 166 11.73 -50.29 -3.72
C ALA A 166 13.11 -50.73 -3.19
N LYS A 167 14.00 -49.80 -2.84
CA LYS A 167 15.30 -50.12 -2.21
C LYS A 167 15.14 -50.83 -0.87
N HIS A 168 14.21 -50.39 -0.01
CA HIS A 168 13.95 -51.09 1.25
C HIS A 168 13.32 -52.48 1.03
N ALA A 169 12.44 -52.65 0.05
CA ALA A 169 11.88 -53.95 -0.29
C ALA A 169 12.97 -54.95 -0.76
N THR A 170 13.91 -54.53 -1.60
CA THR A 170 15.02 -55.39 -2.03
C THR A 170 15.97 -55.75 -0.90
N GLN A 171 16.26 -54.81 0.02
CA GLN A 171 17.06 -55.07 1.22
C GLN A 171 16.41 -56.10 2.15
N MET A 172 15.10 -55.97 2.42
CA MET A 172 14.36 -56.93 3.24
C MET A 172 14.35 -58.33 2.62
N GLU A 173 14.23 -58.41 1.30
CA GLU A 173 14.24 -59.67 0.55
C GLU A 173 15.63 -60.34 0.53
N GLU A 174 16.72 -59.56 0.44
CA GLU A 174 18.09 -60.07 0.59
C GLU A 174 18.33 -60.63 2.01
N LEU A 175 17.85 -59.92 3.04
CA LEU A 175 17.95 -60.36 4.43
C LEU A 175 17.19 -61.66 4.68
N ARG A 176 15.97 -61.82 4.15
CA ARG A 176 15.20 -63.08 4.21
C ARG A 176 15.98 -64.24 3.59
N LYS A 177 16.48 -64.08 2.36
CA LYS A 177 17.29 -65.10 1.68
C LYS A 177 18.59 -65.42 2.41
N ARG A 178 19.18 -64.45 3.12
CA ARG A 178 20.36 -64.70 3.97
C ARG A 178 20.02 -65.51 5.21
N LEU A 179 18.85 -65.28 5.81
CA LEU A 179 18.33 -66.01 6.96
C LEU A 179 18.00 -67.46 6.59
N GLU A 180 17.24 -67.67 5.50
CA GLU A 180 16.89 -68.98 4.95
C GLU A 180 18.14 -69.85 4.66
N ARG A 181 19.14 -69.30 3.96
CA ARG A 181 20.42 -70.03 3.73
C ARG A 181 21.13 -70.40 5.04
N ALA A 182 21.04 -69.56 6.08
CA ALA A 182 21.65 -69.82 7.38
C ALA A 182 20.84 -70.84 8.23
N GLU A 183 19.58 -71.08 7.88
CA GLU A 183 18.75 -72.16 8.45
C GLU A 183 18.98 -73.48 7.72
N GLU A 184 19.08 -73.46 6.38
CA GLU A 184 19.50 -74.63 5.59
C GLU A 184 20.85 -75.20 6.04
N MET A 185 21.85 -74.33 6.29
CA MET A 185 23.16 -74.77 6.76
C MET A 185 23.08 -75.42 8.15
N ARG A 186 22.34 -74.81 9.09
CA ARG A 186 22.07 -75.40 10.41
C ARG A 186 21.40 -76.78 10.31
N ALA A 187 20.41 -76.92 9.43
CA ALA A 187 19.70 -78.18 9.21
C ALA A 187 20.61 -79.29 8.63
N ARG A 188 21.67 -78.93 7.88
CA ARG A 188 22.63 -79.90 7.30
C ARG A 188 23.75 -80.30 8.26
N GLU A 189 24.17 -79.42 9.16
CA GLU A 189 25.40 -79.62 9.94
C GLU A 189 25.22 -80.39 11.26
N GLY A 190 23.99 -80.54 11.76
CA GLY A 190 23.64 -81.51 12.82
C GLY A 190 24.54 -81.44 14.07
N GLY A 191 24.90 -80.22 14.48
CA GLY A 191 25.97 -79.95 15.44
C GLY A 191 25.61 -80.17 16.92
N GLU A 192 26.64 -80.18 17.77
CA GLU A 192 26.48 -80.34 19.21
C GLU A 192 25.74 -79.16 19.84
N TRP A 193 24.54 -79.43 20.39
CA TRP A 193 23.63 -78.46 21.01
C TRP A 193 24.28 -77.46 21.97
N ASN A 194 25.34 -77.86 22.69
CA ASN A 194 26.04 -76.96 23.61
C ASN A 194 26.86 -75.87 22.88
N SER A 195 27.51 -76.23 21.77
CA SER A 195 28.25 -75.28 20.93
C SER A 195 27.27 -74.34 20.21
N GLU A 196 26.17 -74.90 19.69
CA GLU A 196 25.12 -74.09 19.05
C GLU A 196 24.42 -73.16 20.04
N LEU A 197 24.22 -73.57 21.29
CA LEU A 197 23.66 -72.71 22.35
C LEU A 197 24.62 -71.56 22.72
N GLU A 198 25.93 -71.83 22.84
CA GLU A 198 26.91 -70.76 23.09
C GLU A 198 26.98 -69.79 21.92
N GLU A 199 26.92 -70.28 20.68
CA GLU A 199 26.86 -69.44 19.48
C GLU A 199 25.53 -68.69 19.37
N ALA A 200 24.41 -69.29 19.78
CA ALA A 200 23.11 -68.62 19.84
C ALA A 200 23.14 -67.46 20.84
N VAL A 201 23.71 -67.65 22.05
CA VAL A 201 23.88 -66.57 23.04
C VAL A 201 24.84 -65.48 22.54
N LYS A 202 25.91 -65.83 21.80
CA LYS A 202 26.78 -64.83 21.14
C LYS A 202 26.06 -64.05 20.04
N ARG A 203 25.24 -64.73 19.21
CA ARG A 203 24.40 -64.09 18.18
C ARG A 203 23.32 -63.21 18.81
N GLU A 204 22.72 -63.62 19.91
CA GLU A 204 21.75 -62.83 20.68
C GLU A 204 22.38 -61.56 21.24
N ARG A 205 23.55 -61.66 21.90
CA ARG A 205 24.29 -60.48 22.39
C ARG A 205 24.68 -59.54 21.26
N HIS A 206 25.19 -60.06 20.14
CA HIS A 206 25.49 -59.22 18.98
C HIS A 206 24.22 -58.58 18.39
N ALA A 207 23.08 -59.28 18.39
CA ALA A 207 21.80 -58.71 17.96
C ALA A 207 21.34 -57.59 18.92
N GLN A 208 21.46 -57.77 20.23
CA GLN A 208 21.17 -56.76 21.24
C GLN A 208 22.08 -55.52 21.07
N GLU A 209 23.40 -55.72 20.88
CA GLU A 209 24.34 -54.62 20.58
C GLU A 209 23.96 -53.85 19.30
N ARG A 210 23.50 -54.54 18.25
CA ARG A 210 22.99 -53.87 17.03
C ARG A 210 21.66 -53.14 17.28
N VAL A 211 20.76 -53.69 18.10
CA VAL A 211 19.51 -53.01 18.45
C VAL A 211 19.81 -51.71 19.19
N VAL A 212 20.72 -51.71 20.17
CA VAL A 212 21.13 -50.48 20.88
C VAL A 212 21.76 -49.47 19.91
N ALA A 213 22.65 -49.89 19.01
CA ALA A 213 23.23 -48.99 18.01
C ALA A 213 22.17 -48.39 17.05
N LEU A 214 21.16 -49.18 16.64
CA LEU A 214 20.05 -48.70 15.82
C LEU A 214 19.09 -47.79 16.60
N GLU A 215 18.94 -47.98 17.92
CA GLU A 215 18.19 -47.09 18.80
C GLU A 215 18.91 -45.73 18.97
N ASP A 216 20.24 -45.72 19.09
CA ASP A 216 21.05 -44.49 19.08
C ASP A 216 20.95 -43.75 17.74
N GLU A 217 21.09 -44.45 16.61
CA GLU A 217 20.91 -43.87 15.26
C GLU A 217 19.50 -43.30 15.07
N LYS A 218 18.47 -44.03 15.51
CA LYS A 218 17.08 -43.55 15.53
C LYS A 218 16.94 -42.30 16.39
N GLY A 219 17.59 -42.23 17.54
CA GLY A 219 17.61 -41.05 18.40
C GLY A 219 18.19 -39.82 17.70
N VAL A 220 19.32 -39.98 16.99
CA VAL A 220 19.94 -38.92 16.18
C VAL A 220 19.01 -38.47 15.04
N LEU A 221 18.40 -39.41 14.30
CA LEU A 221 17.48 -39.09 13.21
C LEU A 221 16.21 -38.37 13.70
N VAL A 222 15.63 -38.80 14.83
CA VAL A 222 14.50 -38.10 15.46
C VAL A 222 14.89 -36.67 15.89
N GLY A 223 16.11 -36.48 16.40
CA GLY A 223 16.66 -35.16 16.69
C GLY A 223 16.78 -34.26 15.44
N GLN A 224 17.24 -34.83 14.31
CA GLN A 224 17.32 -34.12 13.03
C GLN A 224 15.92 -33.76 12.49
N VAL A 225 14.97 -34.70 12.51
CA VAL A 225 13.57 -34.45 12.08
C VAL A 225 12.94 -33.33 12.92
N SER A 226 13.10 -33.37 14.25
CA SER A 226 12.62 -32.31 15.15
C SER A 226 13.25 -30.95 14.83
N SER A 227 14.56 -30.92 14.54
CA SER A 227 15.25 -29.69 14.12
C SER A 227 14.73 -29.14 12.79
N LEU A 228 14.51 -29.99 11.79
CA LEU A 228 13.94 -29.60 10.49
C LEU A 228 12.49 -29.11 10.64
N GLN A 229 11.68 -29.76 11.47
CA GLN A 229 10.31 -29.34 11.76
C GLN A 229 10.27 -27.97 12.49
N GLY A 230 11.23 -27.72 13.38
CA GLY A 230 11.46 -26.39 13.96
C GLY A 230 11.88 -25.32 12.93
N GLN A 231 12.63 -25.70 11.89
CA GLN A 231 12.97 -24.80 10.78
C GLN A 231 11.77 -24.52 9.86
N ILE A 232 10.96 -25.54 9.55
CA ILE A 232 9.73 -25.41 8.75
C ILE A 232 8.77 -24.42 9.42
N THR A 233 8.43 -24.63 10.69
CA THR A 233 7.54 -23.73 11.45
C THR A 233 8.10 -22.29 11.59
N ALA A 234 9.42 -22.13 11.67
CA ALA A 234 10.07 -20.82 11.63
C ALA A 234 10.00 -20.14 10.24
N LEU A 235 10.01 -20.92 9.15
CA LEU A 235 9.83 -20.41 7.78
C LEU A 235 8.35 -20.11 7.48
N GLU A 236 7.41 -20.94 7.93
CA GLU A 236 5.96 -20.74 7.80
C GLU A 236 5.52 -19.45 8.51
N SER A 237 5.93 -19.26 9.77
CA SER A 237 5.64 -18.01 10.51
C SER A 237 6.27 -16.77 9.87
N ARG A 238 7.45 -16.91 9.24
CA ARG A 238 8.07 -15.83 8.45
C ARG A 238 7.32 -15.55 7.15
N LEU A 239 6.82 -16.59 6.47
CA LEU A 239 5.99 -16.47 5.27
C LEU A 239 4.67 -15.78 5.60
N GLU A 240 3.97 -16.23 6.64
CA GLU A 240 2.71 -15.65 7.10
C GLU A 240 2.88 -14.16 7.49
N SER A 241 3.96 -13.83 8.20
CA SER A 241 4.34 -12.44 8.53
C SER A 241 4.61 -11.59 7.27
N SER A 242 5.30 -12.15 6.28
CA SER A 242 5.54 -11.49 5.00
C SER A 242 4.24 -11.27 4.21
N THR A 243 3.34 -12.26 4.19
CA THR A 243 2.03 -12.18 3.54
C THR A 243 1.15 -11.11 4.18
N LYS A 244 1.03 -11.08 5.52
CA LYS A 244 0.31 -10.01 6.25
C LYS A 244 0.92 -8.62 6.00
N SER A 245 2.24 -8.53 5.88
CA SER A 245 2.93 -7.28 5.51
C SER A 245 2.58 -6.82 4.08
N HIS A 246 2.38 -7.76 3.15
CA HIS A 246 1.94 -7.46 1.79
C HIS A 246 0.46 -7.07 1.73
N GLU A 247 -0.43 -7.80 2.44
CA GLU A 247 -1.86 -7.48 2.55
C GLU A 247 -2.07 -6.06 3.11
N THR A 248 -1.41 -5.73 4.22
CA THR A 248 -1.48 -4.38 4.82
C THR A 248 -0.81 -3.29 3.97
N ALA A 249 0.07 -3.65 3.03
CA ALA A 249 0.58 -2.70 2.03
C ALA A 249 -0.46 -2.46 0.92
N SER A 250 -1.08 -3.53 0.40
CA SER A 250 -2.15 -3.45 -0.61
C SER A 250 -3.40 -2.75 -0.09
N GLU A 251 -3.75 -2.92 1.18
CA GLU A 251 -4.85 -2.18 1.80
C GLU A 251 -4.57 -0.67 1.90
N ARG A 252 -3.33 -0.28 2.24
CA ARG A 252 -2.90 1.14 2.24
C ARG A 252 -2.85 1.74 0.83
N GLU A 253 -2.58 0.92 -0.18
CA GLU A 253 -2.64 1.31 -1.59
C GLU A 253 -4.10 1.62 -1.99
N ARG A 254 -5.04 0.70 -1.72
CA ARG A 254 -6.48 0.95 -1.93
C ARG A 254 -6.99 2.17 -1.16
N GLU A 255 -6.61 2.34 0.12
CA GLU A 255 -6.95 3.56 0.86
C GLU A 255 -6.40 4.85 0.21
N ALA A 256 -5.27 4.77 -0.50
CA ALA A 256 -4.66 5.90 -1.19
C ALA A 256 -5.37 6.19 -2.52
N GLU A 257 -5.82 5.15 -3.23
CA GLU A 257 -6.67 5.23 -4.41
C GLU A 257 -8.04 5.85 -4.06
N ASP A 258 -8.74 5.37 -3.03
CA ASP A 258 -10.00 5.94 -2.54
C ASP A 258 -9.85 7.43 -2.15
N ARG A 259 -8.69 7.80 -1.59
CA ARG A 259 -8.36 9.20 -1.25
C ARG A 259 -8.05 10.04 -2.48
N LEU A 260 -7.51 9.44 -3.54
CA LEU A 260 -7.30 10.10 -4.82
C LEU A 260 -8.63 10.33 -5.53
N ASP A 261 -9.51 9.33 -5.58
CA ASP A 261 -10.83 9.43 -6.23
C ASP A 261 -11.77 10.40 -5.50
N SER A 262 -11.77 10.41 -4.16
CA SER A 262 -12.49 11.43 -3.39
C SER A 262 -11.91 12.85 -3.59
N ALA A 263 -10.59 12.99 -3.77
CA ALA A 263 -9.99 14.28 -4.12
C ALA A 263 -10.31 14.72 -5.56
N LEU A 264 -10.33 13.78 -6.52
CA LEU A 264 -10.66 14.04 -7.93
C LEU A 264 -12.14 14.42 -8.10
N THR A 265 -13.05 13.71 -7.44
CA THR A 265 -14.49 14.05 -7.44
C THR A 265 -14.77 15.40 -6.77
N LEU A 266 -14.08 15.72 -5.67
CA LEU A 266 -14.14 17.04 -5.04
C LEU A 266 -13.59 18.13 -5.98
N HIS A 267 -12.47 17.89 -6.65
CA HIS A 267 -11.92 18.83 -7.63
C HIS A 267 -12.86 19.04 -8.84
N ALA A 268 -13.47 17.97 -9.36
CA ALA A 268 -14.48 18.06 -10.41
C ALA A 268 -15.71 18.88 -9.96
N ARG A 269 -16.19 18.68 -8.72
CA ARG A 269 -17.27 19.49 -8.13
C ARG A 269 -16.87 20.97 -8.01
N GLN A 270 -15.65 21.27 -7.58
CA GLN A 270 -15.14 22.64 -7.53
C GLN A 270 -15.01 23.28 -8.92
N LEU A 271 -14.58 22.51 -9.93
CA LEU A 271 -14.51 22.98 -11.31
C LEU A 271 -15.90 23.33 -11.84
N GLY A 272 -16.89 22.45 -11.63
CA GLY A 272 -18.29 22.71 -11.99
C GLY A 272 -18.88 23.93 -11.27
N GLN A 273 -18.57 24.13 -9.99
CA GLN A 273 -18.97 25.35 -9.26
C GLN A 273 -18.32 26.62 -9.81
N ARG A 274 -17.05 26.54 -10.27
CA ARG A 274 -16.38 27.68 -10.92
C ARG A 274 -17.02 28.00 -12.26
N GLN A 275 -17.24 26.99 -13.10
CA GLN A 275 -17.92 27.14 -14.39
C GLN A 275 -19.34 27.70 -14.25
N ALA A 276 -20.10 27.28 -13.23
CA ALA A 276 -21.42 27.84 -12.92
C ALA A 276 -21.34 29.34 -12.58
N ARG A 277 -20.42 29.73 -11.69
CA ARG A 277 -20.20 31.15 -11.33
C ARG A 277 -19.67 31.97 -12.51
N GLU A 278 -18.85 31.39 -13.37
CA GLU A 278 -18.34 32.03 -14.58
C GLU A 278 -19.49 32.27 -15.57
N ALA A 279 -20.36 31.29 -15.80
CA ALA A 279 -21.57 31.44 -16.61
C ALA A 279 -22.57 32.46 -16.00
N GLU A 280 -22.72 32.53 -14.68
CA GLU A 280 -23.48 33.59 -14.00
C GLU A 280 -22.87 34.98 -14.24
N LEU A 281 -21.55 35.12 -14.12
CA LEU A 281 -20.85 36.38 -14.39
C LEU A 281 -20.95 36.79 -15.86
N GLU A 282 -20.81 35.85 -16.81
CA GLU A 282 -21.04 36.10 -18.24
C GLU A 282 -22.47 36.56 -18.50
N ARG A 283 -23.46 35.95 -17.84
CA ARG A 283 -24.86 36.38 -17.89
C ARG A 283 -25.06 37.79 -17.33
N TYR A 284 -24.49 38.11 -16.17
CA TYR A 284 -24.56 39.48 -15.62
C TYR A 284 -23.86 40.51 -16.51
N VAL A 285 -22.74 40.16 -17.16
CA VAL A 285 -22.06 41.02 -18.14
C VAL A 285 -22.94 41.23 -19.37
N ALA A 286 -23.66 40.21 -19.84
CA ALA A 286 -24.61 40.33 -20.94
C ALA A 286 -25.84 41.18 -20.55
N GLU A 287 -26.39 41.01 -19.34
CA GLU A 287 -27.52 41.78 -18.81
C GLU A 287 -27.15 43.25 -18.58
N LEU A 288 -25.98 43.55 -18.00
CA LEU A 288 -25.43 44.91 -17.90
C LEU A 288 -25.17 45.53 -19.28
N GLY A 289 -24.65 44.74 -20.23
CA GLY A 289 -24.47 45.15 -21.62
C GLY A 289 -25.78 45.55 -22.28
N ALA A 290 -26.84 44.76 -22.08
CA ALA A 290 -28.19 45.06 -22.56
C ALA A 290 -28.78 46.32 -21.88
N ALA A 291 -28.63 46.45 -20.57
CA ALA A 291 -29.09 47.61 -19.80
C ALA A 291 -28.41 48.92 -20.27
N LEU A 292 -27.10 48.88 -20.55
CA LEU A 292 -26.36 50.02 -21.10
C LEU A 292 -26.82 50.41 -22.51
N VAL A 293 -27.22 49.44 -23.35
CA VAL A 293 -27.83 49.75 -24.66
C VAL A 293 -29.19 50.41 -24.48
N VAL A 294 -30.06 49.87 -23.62
CA VAL A 294 -31.37 50.46 -23.33
C VAL A 294 -31.26 51.86 -22.73
N ALA A 295 -30.33 52.09 -21.80
CA ALA A 295 -30.06 53.41 -21.21
C ALA A 295 -29.59 54.41 -22.28
N ARG A 296 -28.65 53.99 -23.15
CA ARG A 296 -28.17 54.80 -24.27
C ARG A 296 -29.29 55.15 -25.26
N ASP A 297 -30.19 54.20 -25.56
CA ASP A 297 -31.32 54.45 -26.46
C ASP A 297 -32.35 55.40 -25.83
N ARG A 298 -32.63 55.25 -24.53
CA ARG A 298 -33.44 56.21 -23.75
C ARG A 298 -32.83 57.61 -23.80
N GLU A 299 -31.53 57.75 -23.58
CA GLU A 299 -30.85 59.05 -23.60
C GLU A 299 -30.81 59.67 -25.00
N GLN A 300 -30.55 58.87 -26.04
CA GLN A 300 -30.59 59.34 -27.42
C GLN A 300 -32.01 59.76 -27.84
N ASN A 301 -33.05 59.09 -27.34
CA ASN A 301 -34.44 59.51 -27.50
C ASN A 301 -34.74 60.83 -26.76
N ARG A 302 -34.20 61.05 -25.55
CA ARG A 302 -34.30 62.35 -24.85
C ARG A 302 -33.62 63.47 -25.65
N LEU A 303 -32.41 63.24 -26.17
CA LEU A 303 -31.68 64.20 -27.00
C LEU A 303 -32.41 64.52 -28.32
N ASN A 304 -33.00 63.52 -28.98
CA ASN A 304 -33.84 63.71 -30.16
C ASN A 304 -35.10 64.52 -29.82
N LYS A 305 -35.80 64.19 -28.72
CA LYS A 305 -37.00 64.92 -28.27
C LYS A 305 -36.70 66.38 -27.93
N ALA A 306 -35.59 66.63 -27.24
CA ALA A 306 -35.12 67.99 -26.92
C ALA A 306 -34.81 68.80 -28.19
N LYS A 307 -34.20 68.19 -29.22
CA LYS A 307 -33.98 68.84 -30.52
C LYS A 307 -35.26 69.12 -31.32
N SER A 308 -36.33 68.35 -31.11
CA SER A 308 -37.63 68.58 -31.78
C SER A 308 -38.55 69.58 -31.06
N GLY A 309 -38.26 69.97 -29.82
CA GLY A 309 -39.15 70.81 -28.99
C GLY A 309 -39.00 72.32 -29.17
N GLY A 310 -38.10 72.79 -30.04
CA GLY A 310 -37.76 74.21 -30.17
C GLY A 310 -38.66 75.01 -31.10
N ALA A 311 -39.93 75.26 -30.73
CA ALA A 311 -40.74 76.42 -31.16
C ALA A 311 -42.20 76.41 -30.62
N SER A 312 -42.41 76.77 -29.35
CA SER A 312 -43.68 77.38 -28.91
C SER A 312 -43.46 78.28 -27.71
N ASN A 313 -44.00 79.49 -27.76
CA ASN A 313 -43.76 80.55 -26.78
C ASN A 313 -44.52 80.34 -25.46
N ASP A 314 -43.85 80.79 -24.39
CA ASP A 314 -44.39 81.48 -23.21
C ASP A 314 -45.24 80.69 -22.17
N ASP A 315 -45.14 81.18 -20.92
CA ASP A 315 -46.00 80.89 -19.77
C ASP A 315 -46.15 79.42 -19.27
N THR A 316 -45.05 78.76 -18.88
CA THR A 316 -45.11 77.43 -18.22
C THR A 316 -44.03 77.13 -17.15
N HIS A 317 -43.55 78.14 -16.40
CA HIS A 317 -42.51 77.94 -15.38
C HIS A 317 -42.86 76.88 -14.31
N TYR A 318 -44.15 76.73 -13.94
CA TYR A 318 -44.60 75.71 -13.00
C TYR A 318 -44.60 74.27 -13.54
N ALA A 319 -44.59 74.08 -14.86
CA ALA A 319 -44.61 72.74 -15.47
C ALA A 319 -43.20 72.10 -15.52
N VAL A 320 -42.14 72.90 -15.50
CA VAL A 320 -40.75 72.42 -15.52
C VAL A 320 -40.36 71.82 -14.18
N ASP A 321 -40.77 72.45 -13.07
CA ASP A 321 -40.52 71.92 -11.73
C ASP A 321 -41.31 70.63 -11.46
N ASP A 322 -42.57 70.53 -11.91
CA ASP A 322 -43.36 69.30 -11.83
C ASP A 322 -42.76 68.15 -12.67
N ALA A 323 -42.20 68.45 -13.85
CA ALA A 323 -41.48 67.47 -14.67
C ALA A 323 -40.14 67.04 -14.02
N SER A 324 -39.45 67.95 -13.34
CA SER A 324 -38.22 67.68 -12.59
C SER A 324 -38.51 66.79 -11.36
N LEU A 325 -39.52 67.15 -10.57
CA LEU A 325 -40.01 66.35 -9.43
C LEU A 325 -40.44 64.96 -9.87
N LYS A 326 -41.23 64.83 -10.95
CA LYS A 326 -41.60 63.51 -11.50
C LYS A 326 -40.39 62.68 -11.92
N ALA A 327 -39.34 63.30 -12.48
CA ALA A 327 -38.11 62.59 -12.82
C ALA A 327 -37.33 62.14 -11.59
N GLN A 328 -37.25 62.97 -10.53
CA GLN A 328 -36.62 62.56 -9.25
C GLN A 328 -37.42 61.47 -8.55
N LEU A 329 -38.76 61.54 -8.57
CA LEU A 329 -39.64 60.55 -7.97
C LEU A 329 -39.50 59.19 -8.68
N LEU A 330 -39.44 59.17 -10.02
CA LEU A 330 -39.12 57.96 -10.79
C LEU A 330 -37.73 57.39 -10.46
N THR A 331 -36.69 58.23 -10.36
CA THR A 331 -35.36 57.73 -9.97
C THR A 331 -35.37 57.14 -8.56
N ALA A 332 -36.06 57.77 -7.60
CA ALA A 332 -36.20 57.25 -6.24
C ALA A 332 -37.05 55.96 -6.18
N GLU A 333 -38.00 55.78 -7.09
CA GLU A 333 -38.81 54.57 -7.23
C GLU A 333 -37.98 53.41 -7.83
N ASP A 334 -37.19 53.67 -8.89
CA ASP A 334 -36.20 52.74 -9.44
C ASP A 334 -35.15 52.34 -8.36
N GLU A 335 -34.62 53.31 -7.60
CA GLU A 335 -33.69 53.06 -6.49
C GLU A 335 -34.34 52.20 -5.40
N LEU A 336 -35.58 52.48 -4.99
CA LEU A 336 -36.32 51.64 -4.04
C LEU A 336 -36.57 50.22 -4.56
N GLU A 337 -36.82 50.04 -5.86
CA GLU A 337 -36.98 48.72 -6.46
C GLU A 337 -35.65 47.94 -6.47
N THR A 338 -34.52 48.59 -6.82
CA THR A 338 -33.20 47.93 -6.73
C THR A 338 -32.79 47.56 -5.31
N VAL A 339 -33.07 48.41 -4.31
CA VAL A 339 -32.80 48.09 -2.89
C VAL A 339 -33.69 46.96 -2.40
N ARG A 340 -34.96 46.88 -2.83
CA ARG A 340 -35.84 45.73 -2.54
C ARG A 340 -35.32 44.43 -3.16
N ALA A 341 -34.81 44.48 -4.40
CA ALA A 341 -34.21 43.33 -5.07
C ALA A 341 -32.92 42.85 -4.39
N GLN A 342 -32.06 43.78 -3.95
CA GLN A 342 -30.87 43.44 -3.15
C GLN A 342 -31.24 42.83 -1.80
N LEU A 343 -32.25 43.38 -1.12
CA LEU A 343 -32.75 42.84 0.15
C LEU A 343 -33.31 41.41 -0.02
N SER A 344 -34.04 41.13 -1.10
CA SER A 344 -34.57 39.78 -1.35
C SER A 344 -33.46 38.76 -1.67
N LEU A 345 -32.42 39.17 -2.40
CA LEU A 345 -31.24 38.33 -2.67
C LEU A 345 -30.44 38.03 -1.39
N GLU A 346 -30.21 39.02 -0.53
CA GLU A 346 -29.54 38.76 0.77
C GLU A 346 -30.43 37.94 1.71
N GLN A 347 -31.76 38.11 1.70
CA GLN A 347 -32.66 37.21 2.44
C GLN A 347 -32.55 35.76 1.94
N GLN A 348 -32.53 35.54 0.62
CA GLN A 348 -32.33 34.22 0.03
C GLN A 348 -30.95 33.65 0.40
N ARG A 349 -29.90 34.46 0.35
CA ARG A 349 -28.53 34.08 0.73
C ARG A 349 -28.43 33.70 2.20
N CYS A 350 -29.04 34.46 3.10
CA CYS A 350 -29.15 34.15 4.52
C CYS A 350 -29.89 32.83 4.76
N GLN A 351 -30.99 32.57 4.03
CA GLN A 351 -31.72 31.31 4.10
C GLN A 351 -30.86 30.12 3.61
N THR A 352 -30.14 30.28 2.50
CA THR A 352 -29.22 29.24 1.99
C THR A 352 -28.10 28.94 2.98
N LEU A 353 -27.43 29.96 3.53
CA LEU A 353 -26.39 29.78 4.54
C LEU A 353 -26.94 29.15 5.84
N HIS A 354 -28.17 29.50 6.24
CA HIS A 354 -28.81 28.89 7.40
C HIS A 354 -29.11 27.41 7.17
N GLN A 355 -29.56 27.04 5.96
CA GLN A 355 -29.76 25.64 5.57
C GLN A 355 -28.44 24.87 5.54
N GLU A 356 -27.37 25.43 4.94
CA GLU A 356 -26.04 24.80 4.94
C GLU A 356 -25.50 24.57 6.37
N VAL A 357 -25.73 25.51 7.29
CA VAL A 357 -25.34 25.33 8.72
C VAL A 357 -26.16 24.25 9.41
N LEU A 358 -27.47 24.14 9.12
CA LEU A 358 -28.32 23.07 9.64
C LEU A 358 -27.92 21.69 9.08
N ASP A 359 -27.62 21.61 7.79
CA ASP A 359 -27.19 20.38 7.12
C ASP A 359 -25.82 19.92 7.65
N MET A 360 -24.85 20.82 7.81
CA MET A 360 -23.56 20.51 8.46
C MET A 360 -23.72 20.07 9.92
N ALA A 361 -24.60 20.73 10.69
CA ALA A 361 -24.87 20.34 12.08
C ALA A 361 -25.50 18.94 12.15
N LYS A 362 -26.41 18.62 11.23
CA LYS A 362 -27.00 17.29 11.10
C LYS A 362 -25.95 16.24 10.74
N GLU A 363 -25.14 16.48 9.72
CA GLU A 363 -24.04 15.59 9.29
C GLU A 363 -23.08 15.30 10.47
N GLN A 364 -22.67 16.34 11.22
CA GLN A 364 -21.84 16.16 12.42
C GLN A 364 -22.51 15.31 13.52
N THR A 365 -23.82 15.45 13.73
CA THR A 365 -24.54 14.59 14.69
C THR A 365 -24.65 13.14 14.21
N GLU A 366 -24.82 12.92 12.90
CA GLU A 366 -24.86 11.59 12.31
C GLU A 366 -23.47 10.92 12.39
N GLU A 367 -22.39 11.62 12.03
CA GLU A 367 -21.01 11.15 12.20
C GLU A 367 -20.68 10.81 13.66
N ALA A 368 -21.00 11.70 14.61
CA ALA A 368 -20.78 11.47 16.03
C ALA A 368 -21.54 10.24 16.54
N SER A 369 -22.78 10.02 16.05
CA SER A 369 -23.57 8.84 16.39
C SER A 369 -22.96 7.55 15.82
N ALA A 370 -22.46 7.58 14.58
CA ALA A 370 -21.83 6.45 13.92
C ALA A 370 -20.49 6.08 14.58
N VAL A 371 -19.68 7.07 14.97
CA VAL A 371 -18.46 6.85 15.77
C VAL A 371 -18.79 6.24 17.13
N SER A 372 -19.82 6.75 17.83
CA SER A 372 -20.27 6.18 19.11
C SER A 372 -20.79 4.74 18.96
N ALA A 373 -21.48 4.41 17.87
CA ALA A 373 -21.94 3.05 17.59
C ALA A 373 -20.77 2.08 17.35
N ARG A 374 -19.77 2.49 16.54
CA ARG A 374 -18.53 1.71 16.33
C ARG A 374 -17.75 1.52 17.63
N GLN A 375 -17.64 2.57 18.45
CA GLN A 375 -16.98 2.47 19.76
C GLN A 375 -17.67 1.43 20.66
N LYS A 376 -19.01 1.47 20.77
CA LYS A 376 -19.79 0.46 21.53
C LYS A 376 -19.62 -0.96 20.99
N GLN A 377 -19.39 -1.13 19.69
CA GLN A 377 -19.09 -2.43 19.08
C GLN A 377 -17.70 -2.93 19.49
N TYR A 378 -16.68 -2.07 19.44
CA TYR A 378 -15.34 -2.42 19.93
C TYR A 378 -15.32 -2.70 21.44
N ASP A 379 -16.05 -1.92 22.25
CA ASP A 379 -16.18 -2.17 23.69
C ASP A 379 -16.82 -3.54 23.99
N ARG A 380 -17.82 -3.97 23.19
CA ARG A 380 -18.38 -5.33 23.27
C ARG A 380 -17.33 -6.39 22.93
N GLN A 381 -16.63 -6.25 21.80
CA GLN A 381 -15.57 -7.19 21.40
C GLN A 381 -14.43 -7.28 22.44
N ILE A 382 -14.04 -6.16 23.05
CA ILE A 382 -13.06 -6.13 24.14
C ILE A 382 -13.58 -6.86 25.39
N ASN A 383 -14.86 -6.72 25.72
CA ASN A 383 -15.46 -7.43 26.85
C ASN A 383 -15.62 -8.93 26.57
N ASP A 384 -15.98 -9.33 25.34
CA ASP A 384 -16.04 -10.73 24.92
C ASP A 384 -14.65 -11.36 24.97
N LEU A 385 -13.62 -10.69 24.44
CA LEU A 385 -12.23 -11.13 24.54
C LEU A 385 -11.77 -11.25 25.99
N ARG A 386 -12.08 -10.27 26.85
CA ARG A 386 -11.81 -10.36 28.30
C ARG A 386 -12.50 -11.57 28.95
N ALA A 387 -13.76 -11.84 28.60
CA ALA A 387 -14.48 -13.01 29.10
C ALA A 387 -13.85 -14.33 28.61
N THR A 388 -13.32 -14.38 27.38
CA THR A 388 -12.55 -15.55 26.92
C THR A 388 -11.22 -15.69 27.66
N VAL A 389 -10.48 -14.60 27.89
CA VAL A 389 -9.23 -14.60 28.67
C VAL A 389 -9.48 -15.09 30.09
N SER A 390 -10.47 -14.55 30.80
CA SER A 390 -10.79 -15.01 32.17
C SER A 390 -11.30 -16.46 32.21
N ARG A 391 -11.97 -16.95 31.15
CA ARG A 391 -12.30 -18.38 31.04
C ARG A 391 -11.04 -19.23 30.86
N LEU A 392 -10.10 -18.81 30.01
CA LEU A 392 -8.82 -19.50 29.82
C LEU A 392 -7.94 -19.46 31.08
N GLU A 393 -7.88 -18.33 31.78
CA GLU A 393 -7.22 -18.19 33.09
C GLU A 393 -7.81 -19.18 34.10
N SER A 394 -9.14 -19.27 34.21
CA SER A 394 -9.80 -20.24 35.10
C SER A 394 -9.54 -21.70 34.72
N LEU A 395 -9.45 -22.01 33.41
CA LEU A 395 -9.10 -23.35 32.93
C LEU A 395 -7.67 -23.71 33.31
N VAL A 396 -6.71 -22.80 33.09
CA VAL A 396 -5.31 -22.98 33.49
C VAL A 396 -5.18 -23.17 35.01
N GLU A 397 -5.85 -22.34 35.81
CA GLU A 397 -5.82 -22.43 37.28
C GLU A 397 -6.43 -23.74 37.80
N SER A 398 -7.52 -24.22 37.19
CA SER A 398 -8.12 -25.52 37.50
C SER A 398 -7.24 -26.71 37.08
N GLY A 399 -6.55 -26.61 35.93
CA GLY A 399 -5.62 -27.62 35.44
C GLY A 399 -4.38 -27.77 36.31
N VAL A 400 -3.78 -26.65 36.72
CA VAL A 400 -2.63 -26.62 37.65
C VAL A 400 -3.03 -27.21 39.00
N SER A 401 -4.18 -26.81 39.54
CA SER A 401 -4.70 -27.32 40.81
C SER A 401 -5.02 -28.82 40.79
N SER A 402 -5.34 -29.38 39.61
CA SER A 402 -5.58 -30.82 39.44
C SER A 402 -4.28 -31.63 39.33
N SER A 403 -3.19 -31.02 38.86
CA SER A 403 -1.88 -31.69 38.71
C SER A 403 -1.19 -31.96 40.04
N ASP A 404 -1.26 -31.04 41.01
CA ASP A 404 -0.57 -31.21 42.30
C ASP A 404 -1.21 -32.27 43.21
N ASN A 405 -2.50 -32.59 43.01
CA ASN A 405 -3.26 -33.50 43.87
C ASN A 405 -3.03 -35.00 43.57
N VAL A 406 -2.30 -35.34 42.50
CA VAL A 406 -1.99 -36.73 42.11
C VAL A 406 -0.70 -37.24 42.77
N SER A 407 0.12 -36.35 43.32
CA SER A 407 1.48 -36.65 43.84
C SER A 407 1.52 -37.30 45.24
N SER A 408 0.39 -37.47 45.92
CA SER A 408 0.33 -37.84 47.35
C SER A 408 -0.27 -39.24 47.66
N SER A 409 -0.41 -40.13 46.67
CA SER A 409 -1.05 -41.45 46.85
C SER A 409 -0.19 -42.61 46.32
N SER A 410 0.90 -42.93 47.02
CA SER A 410 1.73 -44.10 46.74
C SER A 410 2.29 -44.76 48.01
N ASN A 411 1.44 -45.50 48.73
CA ASN A 411 1.93 -46.67 49.50
C ASN A 411 0.83 -47.65 49.93
N MET A 412 0.48 -48.58 49.05
CA MET A 412 0.39 -50.02 49.36
C MET A 412 0.30 -50.81 48.06
N GLY A 413 1.04 -51.92 47.95
CA GLY A 413 1.23 -52.65 46.70
C GLY A 413 0.00 -53.43 46.24
N GLY A 414 -0.12 -53.63 44.92
CA GLY A 414 -1.25 -54.30 44.29
C GLY A 414 -1.03 -54.55 42.80
N ASP A 415 -0.25 -55.58 42.50
CA ASP A 415 -0.03 -56.20 41.18
C ASP A 415 -1.24 -56.13 40.23
N THR A 416 -1.18 -55.29 39.18
CA THR A 416 -2.18 -55.20 38.09
C THR A 416 -1.53 -54.70 36.78
N THR A 417 -0.86 -55.61 36.06
CA THR A 417 -0.13 -55.36 34.82
C THR A 417 -1.03 -55.38 33.56
N SER A 418 -2.07 -54.53 33.48
CA SER A 418 -2.97 -54.53 32.31
C SER A 418 -3.74 -53.23 32.01
N SER A 419 -3.24 -52.04 32.39
CA SER A 419 -3.97 -50.77 32.13
C SER A 419 -3.08 -49.53 31.86
N LEU A 420 -2.04 -49.67 31.03
CA LEU A 420 -1.12 -48.57 30.68
C LEU A 420 -1.38 -47.91 29.31
N GLY A 421 -2.49 -48.24 28.63
CA GLY A 421 -2.83 -47.71 27.30
C GLY A 421 -3.49 -46.31 27.30
N GLY A 422 -4.14 -45.89 28.39
CA GLY A 422 -4.98 -44.68 28.43
C GLY A 422 -4.27 -43.35 28.72
N GLY A 423 -2.96 -43.36 29.00
CA GLY A 423 -2.21 -42.14 29.31
C GLY A 423 -1.86 -41.29 28.08
N GLY A 424 -1.48 -41.96 26.97
CA GLY A 424 -0.98 -41.30 25.77
C GLY A 424 -2.03 -40.49 25.02
N GLU A 425 -3.29 -40.92 25.02
CA GLU A 425 -4.38 -40.17 24.36
C GLU A 425 -4.66 -38.84 25.07
N ASN A 426 -4.72 -38.85 26.40
CA ASN A 426 -4.88 -37.63 27.21
C ASN A 426 -3.68 -36.68 27.08
N GLU A 427 -2.45 -37.20 27.01
CA GLU A 427 -1.25 -36.36 26.80
C GLU A 427 -1.23 -35.76 25.39
N ASN A 428 -1.66 -36.51 24.37
CA ASN A 428 -1.76 -36.01 23.00
C ASN A 428 -2.89 -34.97 22.83
N GLU A 429 -4.02 -35.16 23.51
CA GLU A 429 -5.12 -34.19 23.55
C GLU A 429 -4.70 -32.91 24.27
N LEU A 430 -4.01 -33.01 25.42
CA LEU A 430 -3.40 -31.86 26.10
C LEU A 430 -2.39 -31.13 25.20
N LYS A 431 -1.55 -31.85 24.45
CA LYS A 431 -0.62 -31.24 23.48
C LYS A 431 -1.36 -30.52 22.34
N ARG A 432 -2.46 -31.08 21.82
CA ARG A 432 -3.32 -30.44 20.82
C ARG A 432 -4.00 -29.18 21.36
N GLN A 433 -4.50 -29.23 22.59
CA GLN A 433 -5.10 -28.06 23.25
C GLN A 433 -4.04 -26.98 23.51
N ILE A 434 -2.84 -27.34 23.96
CA ILE A 434 -1.72 -26.41 24.15
C ILE A 434 -1.29 -25.79 22.80
N SER A 435 -1.20 -26.56 21.71
CA SER A 435 -0.87 -25.99 20.39
C SER A 435 -1.95 -25.04 19.90
N SER A 436 -3.24 -25.44 19.98
CA SER A 436 -4.37 -24.58 19.62
C SER A 436 -4.44 -23.28 20.43
N LEU A 437 -4.12 -23.33 21.74
CA LEU A 437 -4.06 -22.16 22.59
C LEU A 437 -2.85 -21.27 22.28
N SER A 438 -1.70 -21.87 21.96
CA SER A 438 -0.51 -21.14 21.52
C SER A 438 -0.77 -20.38 20.21
N ASP A 439 -1.41 -21.03 19.24
CA ASP A 439 -1.79 -20.44 17.96
C ASP A 439 -2.80 -19.29 18.14
N GLU A 440 -3.83 -19.46 18.97
CA GLU A 440 -4.79 -18.37 19.24
C GLU A 440 -4.14 -17.20 20.01
N VAL A 441 -3.22 -17.46 20.95
CA VAL A 441 -2.43 -16.41 21.62
C VAL A 441 -1.53 -15.66 20.62
N MET A 442 -0.89 -16.35 19.68
CA MET A 442 -0.09 -15.74 18.62
C MET A 442 -0.96 -14.91 17.66
N ARG A 443 -2.16 -15.43 17.31
CA ARG A 443 -3.15 -14.72 16.50
C ARG A 443 -3.68 -13.47 17.20
N GLN A 444 -3.91 -13.51 18.50
CA GLN A 444 -4.29 -12.35 19.31
C GLN A 444 -3.15 -11.33 19.45
N ARG A 445 -1.90 -11.77 19.62
CA ARG A 445 -0.72 -10.87 19.56
C ARG A 445 -0.63 -10.14 18.23
N SER A 446 -0.81 -10.85 17.12
CA SER A 446 -0.84 -10.26 15.77
C SER A 446 -1.94 -9.20 15.61
N LYS A 447 -3.14 -9.43 16.15
CA LYS A 447 -4.22 -8.42 16.20
C LYS A 447 -3.82 -7.19 17.04
N ILE A 448 -3.23 -7.40 18.23
CA ILE A 448 -2.79 -6.31 19.12
C ILE A 448 -1.73 -5.43 18.45
N ASP A 449 -0.73 -6.02 17.78
CA ASP A 449 0.31 -5.25 17.10
C ASP A 449 -0.23 -4.49 15.87
N ASN A 450 -1.21 -5.04 15.14
CA ASN A 450 -1.92 -4.32 14.07
C ASN A 450 -2.68 -3.10 14.63
N HIS A 451 -3.51 -3.27 15.67
CA HIS A 451 -4.23 -2.16 16.30
C HIS A 451 -3.29 -1.11 16.91
N LYS A 452 -2.15 -1.53 17.45
CA LYS A 452 -1.09 -0.61 17.93
C LYS A 452 -0.46 0.18 16.77
N GLY A 453 -0.34 -0.43 15.60
CA GLY A 453 -0.03 0.23 14.33
C GLY A 453 -1.06 1.30 13.96
N GLU A 454 -2.35 0.94 13.90
CA GLU A 454 -3.47 1.86 13.62
C GLU A 454 -3.51 3.04 14.61
N VAL A 455 -3.42 2.78 15.92
CA VAL A 455 -3.37 3.83 16.95
C VAL A 455 -2.17 4.76 16.75
N SER A 456 -1.02 4.23 16.30
CA SER A 456 0.15 5.05 15.97
C SER A 456 -0.09 5.94 14.74
N THR A 457 -0.73 5.41 13.68
CA THR A 457 -1.06 6.22 12.49
C THR A 457 -2.12 7.28 12.79
N LEU A 458 -3.17 6.94 13.55
CA LEU A 458 -4.20 7.87 14.01
C LEU A 458 -3.60 8.98 14.90
N LYS A 459 -2.70 8.64 15.84
CA LYS A 459 -1.98 9.61 16.68
C LYS A 459 -1.06 10.52 15.86
N SER A 460 -0.47 10.01 14.78
CA SER A 460 0.30 10.81 13.82
C SER A 460 -0.60 11.77 13.01
N ARG A 461 -1.73 11.27 12.48
CA ARG A 461 -2.74 12.09 11.77
C ARG A 461 -3.32 13.18 12.67
N LEU A 462 -3.62 12.87 13.93
CA LEU A 462 -4.09 13.82 14.94
C LEU A 462 -3.04 14.91 15.22
N ARG A 463 -1.76 14.57 15.43
CA ARG A 463 -0.68 15.57 15.56
C ARG A 463 -0.56 16.46 14.32
N ALA A 464 -0.70 15.91 13.12
CA ALA A 464 -0.67 16.65 11.87
C ALA A 464 -1.94 17.51 11.63
N ALA A 465 -3.07 17.17 12.26
CA ALA A 465 -4.26 18.01 12.28
C ALA A 465 -4.08 19.17 13.29
N ILE A 466 -3.63 18.88 14.51
CA ILE A 466 -3.34 19.88 15.55
C ILE A 466 -2.30 20.90 15.05
N SER A 467 -1.20 20.46 14.44
CA SER A 467 -0.19 21.41 13.92
C SER A 467 -0.69 22.28 12.77
N ARG A 468 -1.64 21.78 11.96
CA ARG A 468 -2.31 22.59 10.92
C ARG A 468 -3.30 23.58 11.53
N ALA A 469 -4.04 23.19 12.57
CA ALA A 469 -4.92 24.08 13.33
C ALA A 469 -4.12 25.20 14.01
N GLU A 470 -3.04 24.88 14.71
CA GLU A 470 -2.14 25.90 15.31
C GLU A 470 -1.58 26.90 14.29
N VAL A 471 -1.25 26.43 13.08
CA VAL A 471 -0.76 27.30 11.99
C VAL A 471 -1.89 28.21 11.48
N ALA A 472 -3.12 27.70 11.38
CA ALA A 472 -4.29 28.50 11.01
C ALA A 472 -4.62 29.55 12.10
N GLU A 473 -4.57 29.19 13.38
CA GLU A 473 -4.74 30.14 14.50
C GLU A 473 -3.65 31.22 14.52
N LYS A 474 -2.39 30.85 14.27
CA LYS A 474 -1.26 31.81 14.14
C LYS A 474 -1.44 32.74 12.94
N ALA A 475 -2.03 32.26 11.84
CA ALA A 475 -2.37 33.10 10.68
C ALA A 475 -3.56 34.04 10.97
N LEU A 476 -4.61 33.56 11.65
CA LEU A 476 -5.77 34.36 12.06
C LEU A 476 -5.38 35.44 13.08
N THR A 477 -4.57 35.11 14.09
CA THR A 477 -4.10 36.08 15.09
C THR A 477 -3.17 37.14 14.49
N THR A 478 -2.29 36.78 13.55
CA THR A 478 -1.48 37.79 12.83
C THR A 478 -2.29 38.63 11.83
N SER A 479 -3.40 38.11 11.30
CA SER A 479 -4.32 38.88 10.46
C SER A 479 -5.29 39.77 11.27
N GLY A 480 -5.67 39.35 12.48
CA GLY A 480 -6.62 40.05 13.34
C GLY A 480 -6.00 41.21 14.12
N ASN A 481 -4.71 41.12 14.46
CA ASN A 481 -4.00 42.14 15.25
C ASN A 481 -3.47 43.31 14.39
N GLY A 482 -3.99 43.47 13.16
CA GLY A 482 -3.68 44.53 12.20
C GLY A 482 -4.63 45.73 12.26
N THR A 483 -5.46 45.85 13.31
CA THR A 483 -6.25 47.05 13.59
C THR A 483 -5.37 48.18 14.11
N ASP A 484 -4.65 48.83 13.19
CA ASP A 484 -4.17 50.21 13.38
C ASP A 484 -5.17 51.12 12.63
N PRO A 485 -6.14 51.73 13.33
CA PRO A 485 -7.21 52.51 12.68
C PRO A 485 -6.70 53.92 12.40
N ASN A 486 -5.85 54.08 11.40
CA ASN A 486 -5.38 55.41 10.99
C ASN A 486 -5.56 55.67 9.49
N TYR A 487 -6.27 56.75 9.24
CA TYR A 487 -6.66 57.33 7.96
C TYR A 487 -5.45 57.54 7.03
N ASP A 488 -5.53 57.06 5.78
CA ASP A 488 -5.22 57.85 4.57
C ASP A 488 -5.47 57.05 3.28
N ILE A 489 -6.65 57.21 2.66
CA ILE A 489 -6.86 56.94 1.23
C ILE A 489 -7.72 58.08 0.65
N GLU A 490 -7.22 59.31 0.74
CA GLU A 490 -7.63 60.42 -0.12
C GLU A 490 -6.37 60.93 -0.84
N GLY A 491 -6.25 60.65 -2.14
CA GLY A 491 -4.97 60.84 -2.84
C GLY A 491 -4.93 60.24 -4.24
N GLY A 492 -5.87 60.61 -5.10
CA GLY A 492 -5.82 60.24 -6.52
C GLY A 492 -4.71 60.99 -7.26
N ILE A 493 -3.97 60.31 -8.13
CA ILE A 493 -3.14 60.96 -9.16
C ILE A 493 -3.44 60.36 -10.54
N ILE A 494 -3.90 61.24 -11.42
CA ILE A 494 -4.00 61.05 -12.87
C ILE A 494 -2.59 61.08 -13.44
N GLY A 495 -2.18 60.06 -14.20
CA GLY A 495 -0.88 60.04 -14.88
C GLY A 495 -0.73 58.82 -15.78
N GLY A 496 -0.77 59.04 -17.10
CA GLY A 496 -0.63 57.96 -18.08
C GLY A 496 0.83 57.68 -18.49
N ALA A 497 0.94 56.80 -19.49
CA ALA A 497 2.12 56.50 -20.31
C ALA A 497 3.21 55.56 -19.74
N SER A 498 3.23 54.36 -20.35
CA SER A 498 4.41 53.79 -21.03
C SER A 498 5.51 53.01 -20.27
N VAL A 499 6.03 52.03 -21.02
CA VAL A 499 7.28 51.26 -20.86
C VAL A 499 7.43 50.34 -19.64
N GLY A 500 7.75 49.08 -19.94
CA GLY A 500 8.00 48.02 -18.99
C GLY A 500 9.15 48.27 -18.01
N GLY A 501 8.96 47.81 -16.78
CA GLY A 501 9.96 47.78 -15.73
C GLY A 501 9.93 46.44 -15.00
N ARG A 502 10.99 45.64 -15.13
CA ARG A 502 11.26 44.50 -14.26
C ARG A 502 11.41 45.00 -12.82
N MET A 503 10.38 44.88 -11.98
CA MET A 503 10.47 45.31 -10.58
C MET A 503 10.59 44.11 -9.63
N LYS A 504 11.81 43.93 -9.12
CA LYS A 504 12.15 43.11 -7.96
C LYS A 504 11.09 43.23 -6.85
N ARG A 505 10.37 42.15 -6.52
CA ARG A 505 9.88 41.97 -5.15
C ARG A 505 10.99 41.33 -4.32
N ARG A 506 11.39 42.03 -3.27
CA ARG A 506 12.51 41.73 -2.38
C ARG A 506 11.93 41.34 -1.02
N VAL A 507 12.35 40.21 -0.45
CA VAL A 507 12.09 39.78 0.95
C VAL A 507 10.59 39.38 1.17
N LYS A 508 10.19 38.37 1.97
CA LYS A 508 10.74 37.80 3.21
C LYS A 508 10.34 36.31 3.30
N GLY A 509 11.29 35.42 3.59
CA GLY A 509 11.02 33.98 3.71
C GLY A 509 12.32 33.21 3.92
N GLY A 510 12.71 33.02 5.18
CA GLY A 510 14.02 32.49 5.53
C GLY A 510 14.22 31.03 5.13
N ARG A 511 14.85 30.77 3.98
CA ARG A 511 15.57 29.51 3.78
C ARG A 511 16.64 29.43 4.86
N LYS A 512 16.47 28.49 5.79
CA LYS A 512 17.49 28.14 6.78
C LYS A 512 18.81 27.95 6.04
N LYS A 513 19.87 28.64 6.47
CA LYS A 513 21.23 28.25 6.12
C LYS A 513 21.44 26.85 6.70
N VAL A 514 21.20 25.82 5.90
CA VAL A 514 21.75 24.51 6.16
C VAL A 514 23.26 24.74 6.20
N SER A 515 23.86 24.41 7.33
CA SER A 515 25.31 24.39 7.50
C SER A 515 25.91 23.72 6.27
N GLN A 516 26.67 24.47 5.47
CA GLN A 516 27.46 23.88 4.40
C GLN A 516 28.58 23.14 5.09
N VAL A 517 28.31 21.89 5.46
CA VAL A 517 29.30 21.00 6.07
C VAL A 517 30.46 20.93 5.08
N TYR A 518 31.62 21.39 5.51
CA TYR A 518 32.82 21.38 4.70
C TYR A 518 33.12 19.93 4.33
N SER A 519 32.98 19.56 3.06
CA SER A 519 33.26 18.19 2.59
C SER A 519 34.67 17.80 3.04
N ILE A 520 34.83 16.53 3.43
CA ILE A 520 36.09 16.00 3.98
C ILE A 520 37.26 16.26 3.01
N ARG A 521 36.99 16.33 1.70
CA ARG A 521 37.93 16.70 0.63
C ARG A 521 38.60 18.07 0.85
N SER A 522 37.89 19.03 1.42
CA SER A 522 38.43 20.36 1.78
C SER A 522 39.28 20.34 3.05
N ALA A 523 38.98 19.44 4.00
CA ALA A 523 39.78 19.25 5.21
C ALA A 523 41.10 18.50 4.93
N LEU A 524 41.08 17.55 3.97
CA LEU A 524 42.27 16.81 3.52
C LEU A 524 43.17 17.57 2.54
N GLY A 525 42.83 18.83 2.20
CA GLY A 525 43.63 19.64 1.27
C GLY A 525 43.64 19.16 -0.19
N LEU A 526 42.78 18.20 -0.55
CA LEU A 526 42.61 17.65 -1.91
C LEU A 526 41.79 18.61 -2.81
N GLN A 527 42.14 19.89 -2.74
CA GLN A 527 41.46 20.96 -3.45
C GLN A 527 41.88 20.92 -4.92
N GLN A 528 40.89 20.88 -5.79
CA GLN A 528 41.07 20.62 -7.23
C GLN A 528 41.92 21.72 -7.87
N GLY A 529 43.11 21.36 -8.36
CA GLY A 529 44.07 22.28 -8.99
C GLY A 529 45.43 22.44 -8.28
N ARG A 530 45.82 21.60 -7.31
CA ARG A 530 47.17 21.66 -6.67
C ARG A 530 48.04 20.41 -6.80
N VAL A 531 47.49 19.30 -7.30
CA VAL A 531 48.24 18.05 -7.55
C VAL A 531 47.73 17.46 -8.86
N ASP A 532 48.50 17.61 -9.93
CA ASP A 532 48.16 17.12 -11.27
C ASP A 532 48.41 15.60 -11.36
N GLY A 533 47.52 14.82 -10.76
CA GLY A 533 47.53 13.36 -10.83
C GLY A 533 46.12 12.82 -11.00
N GLU A 534 45.87 12.11 -12.10
CA GLU A 534 44.56 11.54 -12.46
C GLU A 534 44.02 10.59 -11.35
N THR A 535 44.91 9.89 -10.66
CA THR A 535 44.60 9.05 -9.50
C THR A 535 44.09 9.85 -8.28
N THR A 536 44.56 11.09 -8.09
CA THR A 536 44.13 11.95 -6.98
C THR A 536 42.74 12.56 -7.23
N GLU A 537 42.39 12.81 -8.50
CA GLU A 537 41.02 13.19 -8.88
C GLU A 537 40.04 12.03 -8.65
N GLN A 538 40.40 10.81 -9.04
CA GLN A 538 39.57 9.62 -8.82
C GLN A 538 39.34 9.36 -7.32
N LEU A 539 40.40 9.46 -6.51
CA LEU A 539 40.30 9.37 -5.04
C LEU A 539 39.41 10.48 -4.46
N GLY A 540 39.55 11.72 -4.95
CA GLY A 540 38.69 12.85 -4.55
C GLY A 540 37.21 12.61 -4.82
N ARG A 541 36.86 12.06 -6.00
CA ARG A 541 35.48 11.70 -6.35
C ARG A 541 34.95 10.56 -5.47
N PHE A 542 35.77 9.56 -5.17
CA PHE A 542 35.39 8.46 -4.29
C PHE A 542 35.11 8.95 -2.85
N ILE A 543 35.94 9.87 -2.34
CA ILE A 543 35.72 10.52 -1.04
C ILE A 543 34.41 11.32 -1.03
N ASP A 544 34.11 12.11 -2.07
CA ASP A 544 32.84 12.86 -2.15
C ASP A 544 31.60 11.95 -2.23
N VAL A 545 31.71 10.77 -2.88
CA VAL A 545 30.66 9.74 -2.87
C VAL A 545 30.48 9.13 -1.47
N ILE A 546 31.57 8.81 -0.76
CA ILE A 546 31.51 8.32 0.62
C ILE A 546 30.92 9.37 1.56
N ASP A 547 31.30 10.64 1.45
CA ASP A 547 30.78 11.72 2.29
C ASP A 547 29.25 11.87 2.07
N THR A 548 28.82 11.89 0.81
CA THR A 548 27.40 11.90 0.42
C THR A 548 26.63 10.68 0.95
N LEU A 549 27.20 9.48 0.82
CA LEU A 549 26.63 8.24 1.36
C LEU A 549 26.52 8.28 2.90
N SER A 550 27.54 8.81 3.58
CA SER A 550 27.59 8.93 5.04
C SER A 550 26.55 9.93 5.57
N LEU A 551 26.33 11.04 4.87
CA LEU A 551 25.29 12.02 5.20
C LEU A 551 23.89 11.43 4.97
N HIS A 552 23.70 10.65 3.90
CA HIS A 552 22.40 10.03 3.60
C HIS A 552 22.06 8.91 4.59
N THR A 553 23.00 7.99 4.86
CA THR A 553 22.83 6.95 5.89
C THR A 553 22.72 7.55 7.29
N GLY A 554 23.52 8.56 7.63
CA GLY A 554 23.43 9.28 8.91
C GLY A 554 22.09 9.99 9.12
N ALA A 555 21.49 10.55 8.06
CA ALA A 555 20.12 11.06 8.11
C ALA A 555 19.10 9.92 8.32
N PHE A 556 19.22 8.83 7.57
CA PHE A 556 18.33 7.67 7.69
C PHE A 556 18.33 7.04 9.10
N PHE A 557 19.51 6.87 9.70
CA PHE A 557 19.67 6.37 11.08
C PHE A 557 19.14 7.31 12.16
N ARG A 558 18.97 8.61 11.88
CA ARG A 558 18.35 9.56 12.83
C ARG A 558 16.84 9.43 12.90
N TYR A 559 16.20 9.06 11.79
CA TYR A 559 14.74 8.90 11.75
C TYR A 559 14.27 7.49 12.14
N ASN A 560 15.09 6.47 11.91
CA ASN A 560 14.73 5.06 12.15
C ASN A 560 15.56 4.41 13.28
N PRO A 561 15.03 4.29 14.52
CA PRO A 561 15.78 3.70 15.64
C PRO A 561 16.07 2.21 15.45
N ILE A 562 15.21 1.48 14.73
CA ILE A 562 15.42 0.06 14.39
C ILE A 562 16.62 -0.10 13.45
N ALA A 563 16.73 0.74 12.41
CA ALA A 563 17.87 0.74 11.49
C ALA A 563 19.19 1.04 12.24
N ARG A 564 19.15 1.96 13.21
CA ARG A 564 20.30 2.23 14.09
C ARG A 564 20.67 1.03 14.96
N GLY A 565 19.69 0.30 15.49
CA GLY A 565 19.90 -0.96 16.20
C GLY A 565 20.56 -2.03 15.32
N GLY A 566 20.00 -2.27 14.13
CA GLY A 566 20.57 -3.21 13.15
C GLY A 566 22.00 -2.86 12.73
N PHE A 567 22.31 -1.58 12.56
CA PHE A 567 23.68 -1.13 12.23
C PHE A 567 24.67 -1.37 13.39
N ILE A 568 24.25 -1.18 14.65
CA ILE A 568 25.09 -1.51 15.82
C ILE A 568 25.33 -3.03 15.90
N VAL A 569 24.30 -3.85 15.68
CA VAL A 569 24.44 -5.32 15.64
C VAL A 569 25.37 -5.75 14.51
N TYR A 570 25.26 -5.15 13.33
CA TYR A 570 26.17 -5.39 12.21
C TYR A 570 27.63 -5.06 12.55
N ILE A 571 27.89 -3.92 13.21
CA ILE A 571 29.25 -3.56 13.67
C ILE A 571 29.78 -4.58 14.68
N LEU A 572 28.96 -5.03 15.63
CA LEU A 572 29.36 -6.05 16.61
C LEU A 572 29.66 -7.39 15.95
N LEU A 573 28.87 -7.80 14.95
CA LEU A 573 29.09 -9.03 14.18
C LEU A 573 30.37 -8.95 13.35
N LEU A 574 30.66 -7.80 12.74
CA LEU A 574 31.91 -7.55 12.02
C LEU A 574 33.13 -7.57 12.97
N HIS A 575 33.02 -7.01 14.18
CA HIS A 575 34.06 -7.11 15.21
C HIS A 575 34.25 -8.55 15.71
N ALA A 576 33.17 -9.30 15.93
CA ALA A 576 33.24 -10.71 16.32
C ALA A 576 33.93 -11.54 15.22
N TRP A 577 33.59 -11.31 13.95
CA TRP A 577 34.24 -11.97 12.82
C TRP A 577 35.73 -11.61 12.70
N ALA A 578 36.09 -10.33 12.85
CA ALA A 578 37.49 -9.90 12.87
C ALA A 578 38.26 -10.52 14.06
N PHE A 579 37.63 -10.66 15.22
CA PHE A 579 38.21 -11.32 16.38
C PHE A 579 38.39 -12.84 16.15
N CYS A 580 37.42 -13.51 15.54
CA CYS A 580 37.56 -14.90 15.09
C CYS A 580 38.70 -15.06 14.08
N LEU A 581 38.88 -14.13 13.13
CA LEU A 581 40.02 -14.14 12.21
C LEU A 581 41.35 -13.96 12.94
N VAL A 582 41.44 -13.06 13.93
CA VAL A 582 42.65 -12.88 14.73
C VAL A 582 42.97 -14.13 15.56
N ILE A 583 41.97 -14.76 16.20
CA ILE A 583 42.15 -16.03 16.92
C ILE A 583 42.57 -17.15 15.96
N PHE A 584 41.90 -17.29 14.82
CA PHE A 584 42.22 -18.31 13.83
C PHE A 584 43.64 -18.12 13.30
N HIS A 585 44.06 -16.88 13.04
CA HIS A 585 45.41 -16.59 12.56
C HIS A 585 46.47 -16.81 13.65
N ALA A 586 46.16 -16.50 14.92
CA ALA A 586 47.02 -16.78 16.07
C ALA A 586 47.20 -18.29 16.31
N HIS A 587 46.12 -19.07 16.29
CA HIS A 587 46.20 -20.52 16.39
C HIS A 587 46.83 -21.17 15.16
N SER A 588 46.67 -20.61 13.95
CA SER A 588 47.38 -21.09 12.76
C SER A 588 48.90 -20.91 12.90
N TYR A 589 49.36 -19.87 13.60
CA TYR A 589 50.77 -19.68 13.96
C TYR A 589 51.27 -20.60 15.11
N GLU A 590 50.37 -21.16 15.92
CA GLU A 590 50.69 -22.13 16.97
C GLU A 590 50.61 -23.59 16.49
N ALA A 591 49.81 -23.86 15.46
CA ALA A 591 49.54 -25.21 14.96
C ALA A 591 50.53 -25.69 13.89
N GLU A 592 51.30 -24.80 13.25
CA GLU A 592 52.53 -25.23 12.58
C GLU A 592 53.63 -25.46 13.65
N PRO A 593 54.19 -26.68 13.76
CA PRO A 593 55.39 -26.89 14.58
C PRO A 593 56.51 -25.99 14.07
N PHE A 594 57.30 -25.45 14.99
CA PHE A 594 58.09 -24.22 14.86
C PHE A 594 59.34 -24.30 13.93
N ASP A 595 59.29 -25.11 12.88
CA ASP A 595 60.38 -25.40 11.96
C ASP A 595 60.34 -24.49 10.73
N SER A 596 60.96 -23.31 10.86
CA SER A 596 61.91 -22.70 9.87
C SER A 596 61.71 -21.23 9.50
N HIS A 597 60.60 -20.55 9.82
CA HIS A 597 60.30 -19.21 9.24
C HIS A 597 60.04 -18.06 10.24
N GLY A 598 60.43 -18.21 11.51
CA GLY A 598 60.53 -17.08 12.45
C GLY A 598 61.74 -16.16 12.17
N PRO A 599 61.82 -14.93 12.72
CA PRO A 599 62.93 -13.99 12.49
C PRO A 599 64.32 -14.51 12.90
N HIS A 600 64.39 -15.56 13.72
CA HIS A 600 65.64 -16.28 13.99
C HIS A 600 66.22 -17.01 12.77
N ALA A 601 65.39 -17.39 11.78
CA ALA A 601 65.83 -18.03 10.55
C ALA A 601 66.61 -17.07 9.62
N LEU A 602 66.30 -15.78 9.67
CA LEU A 602 67.11 -14.75 8.97
C LEU A 602 68.51 -14.63 9.59
N LEU A 603 68.63 -14.77 10.92
CA LEU A 603 69.91 -14.77 11.63
C LEU A 603 70.72 -16.06 11.40
N SER A 604 70.07 -17.23 11.30
CA SER A 604 70.78 -18.49 10.97
C SER A 604 71.23 -18.54 9.51
N SER A 605 70.43 -18.02 8.58
CA SER A 605 70.80 -17.88 7.16
C SER A 605 72.05 -17.00 6.98
N TYR A 606 72.11 -15.86 7.67
CA TYR A 606 73.30 -15.01 7.69
C TYR A 606 74.56 -15.74 8.21
N ARG A 607 74.39 -16.59 9.23
CA ARG A 607 75.48 -17.38 9.82
C ARG A 607 75.98 -18.50 8.89
N HIS A 608 75.11 -19.06 8.04
CA HIS A 608 75.50 -20.02 7.01
C HIS A 608 76.29 -19.36 5.88
N ILE A 609 75.98 -18.11 5.52
CA ILE A 609 76.75 -17.32 4.54
C ILE A 609 78.17 -17.04 5.07
N GLU A 610 78.33 -16.73 6.36
CA GLU A 610 79.67 -16.61 6.98
C GLU A 610 80.46 -17.92 7.03
N GLN A 611 79.80 -19.08 7.12
CA GLN A 611 80.48 -20.38 7.08
C GLN A 611 80.89 -20.78 5.65
N LEU A 612 80.09 -20.42 4.64
CA LEU A 612 80.44 -20.61 3.23
C LEU A 612 81.63 -19.72 2.80
N SER A 613 81.71 -18.48 3.29
CA SER A 613 82.88 -17.62 3.01
C SER A 613 84.18 -18.14 3.65
N LYS A 614 84.09 -18.83 4.80
CA LYS A 614 85.24 -19.48 5.46
C LYS A 614 85.66 -20.81 4.82
N SER A 615 84.75 -21.54 4.18
CA SER A 615 85.06 -22.84 3.57
C SER A 615 85.56 -22.74 2.12
N ALA A 616 85.39 -21.60 1.45
CA ALA A 616 85.99 -21.29 0.14
C ALA A 616 87.51 -20.97 0.19
N LEU A 617 88.17 -21.12 1.34
CA LEU A 617 89.56 -20.68 1.60
C LEU A 617 90.45 -21.81 2.15
N ILE A 618 90.40 -22.98 1.51
CA ILE A 618 91.38 -24.06 1.72
C ILE A 618 92.09 -24.34 0.39
N PRO A 619 93.42 -24.10 0.28
CA PRO A 619 94.16 -24.28 -0.96
C PRO A 619 94.41 -25.77 -1.25
N VAL A 620 94.21 -26.16 -2.51
CA VAL A 620 94.62 -27.47 -3.04
C VAL A 620 96.15 -27.52 -3.09
N ALA A 621 96.73 -28.55 -2.47
CA ALA A 621 98.16 -28.87 -2.59
C ALA A 621 98.35 -30.39 -2.75
N ASN A 622 98.79 -30.76 -3.95
CA ASN A 622 99.48 -31.97 -4.44
C ASN A 622 99.43 -33.25 -3.57
N GLU A 623 98.99 -34.41 -4.07
CA GLU A 623 99.49 -35.13 -5.27
C GLU A 623 100.96 -35.56 -5.17
N ALA A 624 101.19 -36.80 -4.73
CA ALA A 624 102.34 -37.62 -5.14
C ALA A 624 102.12 -39.11 -4.83
N GLN A 625 102.18 -39.90 -5.90
CA GLN A 625 102.30 -41.37 -6.04
C GLN A 625 103.48 -42.02 -5.26
N PRO A 626 103.65 -43.38 -5.23
CA PRO A 626 103.16 -44.38 -6.20
C PRO A 626 102.24 -45.50 -5.67
#